data_AF-A0A2I0QMY3-F1
#
_entry.id   AF-A0A2I0QMY3-F1
#
_cell.length_a   1.000
_cell.length_b   1.000
_cell.length_c   1.000
_cell.angle_alpha   90.00
_cell.angle_beta   90.00
_cell.angle_gamma   90.00
#
_symmetry.space_group_name_H-M   'P 1'
#
loop_
_entity.id
_entity.type
_entity.pdbx_description
1 polymer ?
#
loop_
_entity_poly.entity_id
_entity_poly.type
_entity_poly.pdbx_seq_one_letter_code
_entity_poly.pdbx_strand_id
1 'polypeptide(L)'
;MKQNNIIVKNLEKIKYLLENKAYEELLKLAEKDDVVKEVADVVADKFEAIPENVRNELLLRLAENDSAAGGVAYAIAYNFDKLPENVRNLLFKLADNDSAASKVAHVAAHNKFNKIDDDVRHKLLLKLAEKDNVNWDIAYVFADKFNKLPENVMNELLLKTANKHIVSLYVRWISGFKNMGDSTYRNLSSALPELDRMCSLLELGETIKEDCARLYRQAVDKRFAIRISIKSMIGAIIHYVTRSTDKVRSLEEIAEKSGISKAEIGRSYKNMIRSMNLRPPKTNIDGYIALYASKLGISNAAKEELKRILKAVKKTGINSGKGPSGFAGAAIFLACERIGEKCKKKEIIQVVKTTHATLHLRYEEIKNEIENFEETNNEKTIK
;
A
#
# COMPACT_ATOMS: atom_id res chain seq x y z
N MET A 1 -47.37 -18.59 -14.60
CA MET A 1 -47.08 -17.14 -14.48
C MET A 1 -48.19 -16.31 -13.81
N LYS A 2 -49.20 -15.73 -14.50
CA LYS A 2 -50.13 -14.77 -13.83
C LYS A 2 -50.96 -15.38 -12.70
N GLN A 3 -51.53 -16.58 -12.87
CA GLN A 3 -52.38 -17.22 -11.86
C GLN A 3 -51.60 -17.56 -10.57
N ASN A 4 -50.41 -18.16 -10.69
CA ASN A 4 -49.62 -18.57 -9.52
C ASN A 4 -49.03 -17.36 -8.77
N ASN A 5 -48.57 -16.32 -9.47
CA ASN A 5 -48.10 -15.09 -8.81
C ASN A 5 -49.24 -14.32 -8.14
N ILE A 6 -50.46 -14.42 -8.66
CA ILE A 6 -51.67 -13.92 -7.98
C ILE A 6 -51.98 -14.75 -6.73
N ILE A 7 -51.79 -16.07 -6.74
CA ILE A 7 -51.97 -16.93 -5.56
C ILE A 7 -50.96 -16.58 -4.47
N VAL A 8 -49.67 -16.45 -4.80
CA VAL A 8 -48.64 -16.06 -3.81
C VAL A 8 -48.89 -14.66 -3.25
N LYS A 9 -49.21 -13.67 -4.10
CA LYS A 9 -49.59 -12.31 -3.64
C LYS A 9 -50.92 -12.25 -2.90
N ASN A 10 -51.83 -13.18 -3.14
CA ASN A 10 -53.07 -13.28 -2.37
C ASN A 10 -52.83 -13.95 -1.01
N LEU A 11 -51.88 -14.89 -0.92
CA LEU A 11 -51.38 -15.42 0.35
C LEU A 11 -50.69 -14.33 1.19
N GLU A 12 -50.01 -13.36 0.57
CA GLU A 12 -49.47 -12.16 1.26
C GLU A 12 -50.54 -11.30 1.94
N LYS A 13 -51.77 -11.26 1.40
CA LYS A 13 -52.88 -10.44 1.91
C LYS A 13 -53.62 -11.10 3.08
N ILE A 14 -53.47 -12.40 3.27
CA ILE A 14 -54.23 -13.14 4.27
C ILE A 14 -53.46 -13.15 5.59
N LYS A 15 -53.56 -12.03 6.31
CA LYS A 15 -53.16 -11.87 7.72
C LYS A 15 -53.95 -12.79 8.67
N TYR A 16 -54.82 -13.69 8.17
CA TYR A 16 -55.86 -14.32 8.98
C TYR A 16 -56.22 -15.79 8.71
N LEU A 17 -55.55 -16.54 7.82
CA LEU A 17 -55.87 -17.96 7.57
C LEU A 17 -54.59 -18.79 7.38
N LEU A 18 -53.83 -18.90 8.45
CA LEU A 18 -52.78 -19.92 8.59
C LEU A 18 -53.41 -21.25 9.01
N GLU A 19 -54.28 -21.81 8.17
CA GLU A 19 -54.80 -23.17 8.32
C GLU A 19 -53.84 -24.16 7.64
N ASN A 20 -53.75 -25.40 8.15
CA ASN A 20 -52.86 -26.45 7.65
C ASN A 20 -52.87 -26.63 6.11
N LYS A 21 -54.02 -26.37 5.47
CA LYS A 21 -54.20 -26.46 4.03
C LYS A 21 -53.37 -25.44 3.23
N ALA A 22 -53.13 -24.25 3.78
CA ALA A 22 -52.31 -23.22 3.15
C ALA A 22 -50.82 -23.59 3.15
N TYR A 23 -50.34 -24.27 4.20
CA TYR A 23 -48.96 -24.75 4.27
C TYR A 23 -48.70 -25.92 3.33
N GLU A 24 -49.65 -26.84 3.21
CA GLU A 24 -49.59 -27.91 2.20
C GLU A 24 -49.54 -27.34 0.77
N GLU A 25 -50.28 -26.25 0.52
CA GLU A 25 -50.25 -25.58 -0.78
C GLU A 25 -48.92 -24.85 -1.02
N LEU A 26 -48.33 -24.19 -0.01
CA LEU A 26 -46.99 -23.61 -0.10
C LEU A 26 -45.91 -24.67 -0.38
N LEU A 27 -45.99 -25.84 0.26
CA LEU A 27 -45.07 -26.96 0.00
C LEU A 27 -45.17 -27.46 -1.44
N LYS A 28 -46.39 -27.52 -2.02
CA LYS A 28 -46.60 -27.86 -3.43
C LYS A 28 -46.10 -26.76 -4.38
N LEU A 29 -46.20 -25.49 -3.99
CA LEU A 29 -45.68 -24.37 -4.78
C LEU A 29 -44.15 -24.33 -4.77
N ALA A 30 -43.51 -24.80 -3.68
CA ALA A 30 -42.05 -24.91 -3.60
C ALA A 30 -41.45 -25.90 -4.62
N GLU A 31 -42.26 -26.78 -5.21
CA GLU A 31 -41.85 -27.72 -6.28
C GLU A 31 -41.99 -27.13 -7.69
N LYS A 32 -42.54 -25.92 -7.83
CA LYS A 32 -42.79 -25.28 -9.13
C LYS A 32 -41.74 -24.20 -9.42
N ASP A 33 -40.88 -24.47 -10.40
CA ASP A 33 -39.79 -23.58 -10.81
C ASP A 33 -40.22 -22.12 -11.10
N ASP A 34 -41.46 -21.89 -11.53
CA ASP A 34 -41.95 -20.56 -11.89
C ASP A 34 -42.29 -19.65 -10.69
N VAL A 35 -42.32 -20.19 -9.46
CA VAL A 35 -42.74 -19.48 -8.23
C VAL A 35 -41.82 -19.70 -7.04
N VAL A 36 -40.80 -20.57 -7.15
CA VAL A 36 -39.89 -20.92 -6.04
C VAL A 36 -39.21 -19.69 -5.42
N LYS A 37 -38.93 -18.66 -6.22
CA LYS A 37 -38.33 -17.42 -5.74
C LYS A 37 -39.29 -16.65 -4.83
N GLU A 38 -40.52 -16.47 -5.28
CA GLU A 38 -41.58 -15.82 -4.51
C GLU A 38 -41.89 -16.59 -3.22
N VAL A 39 -41.88 -17.93 -3.26
CA VAL A 39 -42.03 -18.76 -2.06
C VAL A 39 -40.88 -18.53 -1.07
N ALA A 40 -39.62 -18.46 -1.56
CA ALA A 40 -38.46 -18.18 -0.70
C ALA A 40 -38.53 -16.78 -0.06
N ASP A 41 -38.97 -15.77 -0.81
CA ASP A 41 -39.17 -14.40 -0.31
C ASP A 41 -40.26 -14.37 0.78
N VAL A 42 -41.37 -15.09 0.59
CA VAL A 42 -42.43 -15.23 1.62
C VAL A 42 -41.89 -15.88 2.89
N VAL A 43 -41.09 -16.94 2.77
CA VAL A 43 -40.45 -17.60 3.92
C VAL A 43 -39.53 -16.63 4.67
N ALA A 44 -38.78 -15.79 3.95
CA ALA A 44 -37.91 -14.77 4.55
C ALA A 44 -38.71 -13.68 5.28
N ASP A 45 -39.74 -13.13 4.64
CA ASP A 45 -40.53 -12.00 5.14
C ASP A 45 -41.50 -12.38 6.27
N LYS A 46 -42.01 -13.61 6.25
CA LYS A 46 -43.02 -14.14 7.19
C LYS A 46 -42.48 -15.25 8.07
N PHE A 47 -41.17 -15.29 8.29
CA PHE A 47 -40.47 -16.38 8.98
C PHE A 47 -41.12 -16.81 10.31
N GLU A 48 -41.54 -15.87 11.15
CA GLU A 48 -42.20 -16.16 12.44
C GLU A 48 -43.67 -16.55 12.34
N ALA A 49 -44.33 -16.18 11.24
CA ALA A 49 -45.72 -16.52 11.03
C ALA A 49 -45.89 -17.95 10.50
N ILE A 50 -44.82 -18.54 9.93
CA ILE A 50 -44.82 -19.92 9.42
C ILE A 50 -44.36 -20.87 10.55
N PRO A 51 -45.08 -21.97 10.83
CA PRO A 51 -44.69 -23.00 11.78
C PRO A 51 -43.28 -23.51 11.51
N GLU A 52 -42.55 -23.79 12.59
CA GLU A 52 -41.13 -24.14 12.51
C GLU A 52 -40.86 -25.36 11.62
N ASN A 53 -41.67 -26.39 11.76
CA ASN A 53 -41.58 -27.59 10.91
C ASN A 53 -41.76 -27.25 9.42
N VAL A 54 -42.75 -26.41 9.09
CA VAL A 54 -43.07 -26.03 7.71
C VAL A 54 -41.98 -25.13 7.11
N ARG A 55 -41.53 -24.09 7.83
CA ARG A 55 -40.49 -23.18 7.29
C ARG A 55 -39.16 -23.91 7.10
N ASN A 56 -38.79 -24.82 8.01
CA ASN A 56 -37.56 -25.60 7.88
C ASN A 56 -37.62 -26.54 6.69
N GLU A 57 -38.76 -27.22 6.48
CA GLU A 57 -38.97 -28.08 5.32
C GLU A 57 -38.97 -27.29 4.00
N LEU A 58 -39.61 -26.12 3.96
CA LEU A 58 -39.58 -25.24 2.80
C LEU A 58 -38.16 -24.79 2.45
N LEU A 59 -37.35 -24.37 3.44
CA LEU A 59 -35.96 -23.96 3.19
C LEU A 59 -35.11 -25.11 2.63
N LEU A 60 -35.31 -26.34 3.13
CA LEU A 60 -34.62 -27.53 2.63
C LEU A 60 -34.99 -27.83 1.17
N ARG A 61 -36.27 -27.79 0.82
CA ARG A 61 -36.75 -28.04 -0.56
C ARG A 61 -36.30 -26.96 -1.53
N LEU A 62 -36.44 -25.69 -1.13
CA LEU A 62 -36.10 -24.53 -1.96
C LEU A 62 -34.59 -24.40 -2.19
N ALA A 63 -33.75 -24.92 -1.29
CA ALA A 63 -32.30 -24.89 -1.45
C ALA A 63 -31.79 -25.72 -2.64
N GLU A 64 -32.58 -26.64 -3.17
CA GLU A 64 -32.26 -27.40 -4.40
C GLU A 64 -32.45 -26.57 -5.68
N ASN A 65 -33.07 -25.39 -5.59
CA ASN A 65 -33.38 -24.56 -6.75
C ASN A 65 -32.57 -23.25 -6.78
N ASP A 66 -31.76 -23.09 -7.82
CA ASP A 66 -30.89 -21.93 -8.03
C ASP A 66 -31.63 -20.58 -8.00
N SER A 67 -32.88 -20.56 -8.48
CA SER A 67 -33.71 -19.35 -8.52
C SER A 67 -34.17 -18.91 -7.13
N ALA A 68 -34.32 -19.87 -6.21
CA ALA A 68 -34.73 -19.65 -4.82
C ALA A 68 -33.55 -19.51 -3.86
N ALA A 69 -32.36 -19.98 -4.26
CA ALA A 69 -31.15 -19.99 -3.44
C ALA A 69 -30.83 -18.63 -2.78
N GLY A 70 -31.08 -17.53 -3.51
CA GLY A 70 -30.96 -16.18 -2.96
C GLY A 70 -31.89 -15.95 -1.77
N GLY A 71 -33.20 -16.14 -1.96
CA GLY A 71 -34.20 -15.98 -0.91
C GLY A 71 -33.95 -16.90 0.29
N VAL A 72 -33.55 -18.16 0.03
CA VAL A 72 -33.16 -19.12 1.07
C VAL A 72 -31.96 -18.63 1.88
N ALA A 73 -30.90 -18.15 1.22
CA ALA A 73 -29.73 -17.61 1.91
C ALA A 73 -30.07 -16.38 2.76
N TYR A 74 -30.93 -15.48 2.26
CA TYR A 74 -31.43 -14.33 3.03
C TYR A 74 -32.27 -14.77 4.24
N ALA A 75 -33.18 -15.72 4.07
CA ALA A 75 -34.04 -16.23 5.13
C ALA A 75 -33.19 -16.86 6.26
N ILE A 76 -32.20 -17.68 5.89
CA ILE A 76 -31.30 -18.34 6.85
C ILE A 76 -30.45 -17.31 7.58
N ALA A 77 -29.81 -16.39 6.86
CA ALA A 77 -28.90 -15.44 7.48
C ALA A 77 -29.60 -14.53 8.50
N TYR A 78 -30.86 -14.13 8.27
CA TYR A 78 -31.56 -13.19 9.15
C TYR A 78 -32.16 -13.85 10.38
N ASN A 79 -32.41 -15.16 10.30
CA ASN A 79 -33.03 -15.96 11.34
C ASN A 79 -32.10 -17.06 11.85
N PHE A 80 -30.78 -16.88 11.68
CA PHE A 80 -29.76 -17.91 11.90
C PHE A 80 -29.89 -18.56 13.28
N ASP A 81 -30.02 -17.75 14.34
CA ASP A 81 -30.11 -18.23 15.72
C ASP A 81 -31.41 -19.00 16.02
N LYS A 82 -32.42 -18.90 15.16
CA LYS A 82 -33.74 -19.55 15.30
C LYS A 82 -33.87 -20.81 14.46
N LEU A 83 -32.81 -21.18 13.75
CA LEU A 83 -32.81 -22.29 12.82
C LEU A 83 -31.99 -23.46 13.35
N PRO A 84 -32.47 -24.70 13.15
CA PRO A 84 -31.68 -25.89 13.49
C PRO A 84 -30.43 -25.97 12.60
N GLU A 85 -29.41 -26.67 13.09
CA GLU A 85 -28.08 -26.73 12.45
C GLU A 85 -28.13 -27.25 11.01
N ASN A 86 -28.97 -28.24 10.72
CA ASN A 86 -29.16 -28.77 9.37
C ASN A 86 -29.62 -27.70 8.37
N VAL A 87 -30.50 -26.78 8.78
CA VAL A 87 -30.98 -25.69 7.92
C VAL A 87 -29.94 -24.57 7.81
N ARG A 88 -29.24 -24.25 8.91
CA ARG A 88 -28.11 -23.29 8.87
C ARG A 88 -27.01 -23.73 7.91
N ASN A 89 -26.69 -25.02 7.88
CA ASN A 89 -25.66 -25.61 7.04
C ASN A 89 -25.98 -25.56 5.54
N LEU A 90 -27.23 -25.26 5.15
CA LEU A 90 -27.58 -25.01 3.75
C LEU A 90 -26.78 -23.85 3.16
N LEU A 91 -26.33 -22.86 3.95
CA LEU A 91 -25.47 -21.79 3.44
C LEU A 91 -24.18 -22.34 2.79
N PHE A 92 -23.61 -23.42 3.34
CA PHE A 92 -22.42 -24.05 2.75
C PHE A 92 -22.73 -24.78 1.45
N LYS A 93 -23.88 -25.47 1.40
CA LYS A 93 -24.35 -26.12 0.16
C LYS A 93 -24.63 -25.09 -0.93
N LEU A 94 -25.31 -24.00 -0.59
CA LEU A 94 -25.60 -22.90 -1.51
C LEU A 94 -24.31 -22.19 -1.96
N ALA A 95 -23.27 -22.13 -1.13
CA ALA A 95 -21.99 -21.57 -1.52
C ALA A 95 -21.28 -22.40 -2.61
N ASP A 96 -21.58 -23.70 -2.75
CA ASP A 96 -20.99 -24.54 -3.80
C ASP A 96 -21.54 -24.22 -5.20
N ASN A 97 -22.76 -23.69 -5.30
CA ASN A 97 -23.36 -23.29 -6.57
C ASN A 97 -22.95 -21.85 -6.93
N ASP A 98 -22.44 -21.61 -8.13
CA ASP A 98 -22.00 -20.27 -8.56
C ASP A 98 -23.13 -19.23 -8.55
N SER A 99 -24.32 -19.56 -9.05
CA SER A 99 -25.48 -18.66 -9.06
C SER A 99 -25.86 -18.19 -7.64
N ALA A 100 -25.81 -19.12 -6.69
CA ALA A 100 -26.15 -18.89 -5.30
C ALA A 100 -25.01 -18.26 -4.49
N ALA A 101 -23.76 -18.57 -4.82
CA ALA A 101 -22.56 -18.14 -4.10
C ALA A 101 -22.48 -16.62 -3.94
N SER A 102 -22.87 -15.84 -4.95
CA SER A 102 -22.92 -14.37 -4.85
C SER A 102 -23.93 -13.89 -3.79
N LYS A 103 -25.06 -14.58 -3.64
CA LYS A 103 -26.05 -14.24 -2.61
C LYS A 103 -25.58 -14.62 -1.21
N VAL A 104 -24.93 -15.79 -1.08
CA VAL A 104 -24.32 -16.22 0.18
C VAL A 104 -23.17 -15.29 0.59
N ALA A 105 -22.33 -14.88 -0.36
CA ALA A 105 -21.27 -13.91 -0.13
C ALA A 105 -21.81 -12.57 0.32
N HIS A 106 -22.88 -12.08 -0.32
CA HIS A 106 -23.51 -10.83 0.06
C HIS A 106 -24.01 -10.84 1.50
N VAL A 107 -24.66 -11.93 1.96
CA VAL A 107 -25.13 -12.01 3.35
C VAL A 107 -23.99 -12.14 4.35
N ALA A 108 -22.87 -12.77 3.97
CA ALA A 108 -21.69 -12.90 4.81
C ALA A 108 -20.86 -11.60 4.89
N ALA A 109 -20.83 -10.77 3.84
CA ALA A 109 -19.93 -9.63 3.71
C ALA A 109 -20.53 -8.26 4.12
N HIS A 110 -21.81 -8.01 3.83
CA HIS A 110 -22.39 -6.66 3.86
C HIS A 110 -23.04 -6.28 5.21
N ASN A 111 -23.89 -5.24 5.23
CA ASN A 111 -24.49 -4.53 6.39
C ASN A 111 -25.17 -5.41 7.48
N LYS A 112 -25.21 -6.73 7.30
CA LYS A 112 -25.78 -7.70 8.24
C LYS A 112 -24.74 -8.73 8.69
N PHE A 113 -23.46 -8.34 8.64
CA PHE A 113 -22.28 -9.13 9.01
C PHE A 113 -22.46 -9.93 10.31
N ASN A 114 -23.06 -9.34 11.35
CA ASN A 114 -23.22 -9.96 12.67
C ASN A 114 -24.47 -10.87 12.82
N LYS A 115 -25.15 -11.23 11.73
CA LYS A 115 -26.38 -12.05 11.80
C LYS A 115 -26.13 -13.56 11.72
N ILE A 116 -24.96 -13.95 11.24
CA ILE A 116 -24.48 -15.33 11.21
C ILE A 116 -23.46 -15.48 12.34
N ASP A 117 -23.39 -16.65 12.95
CA ASP A 117 -22.31 -16.99 13.89
C ASP A 117 -20.92 -16.75 13.28
N ASP A 118 -19.99 -16.28 14.09
CA ASP A 118 -18.66 -15.87 13.64
C ASP A 118 -17.89 -17.02 13.00
N ASP A 119 -17.90 -18.22 13.60
CA ASP A 119 -17.19 -19.40 13.07
C ASP A 119 -17.76 -19.80 11.70
N VAL A 120 -19.09 -19.84 11.59
CA VAL A 120 -19.77 -20.18 10.34
C VAL A 120 -19.48 -19.14 9.26
N ARG A 121 -19.53 -17.85 9.59
CA ARG A 121 -19.24 -16.77 8.65
C ARG A 121 -17.80 -16.82 8.16
N HIS A 122 -16.83 -17.02 9.05
CA HIS A 122 -15.42 -17.11 8.66
C HIS A 122 -15.19 -18.29 7.69
N LYS A 123 -15.73 -19.47 8.00
CA LYS A 123 -15.66 -20.64 7.12
C LYS A 123 -16.32 -20.37 5.76
N LEU A 124 -17.48 -19.71 5.73
CA LEU A 124 -18.14 -19.33 4.48
C LEU A 124 -17.30 -18.37 3.64
N LEU A 125 -16.75 -17.31 4.24
CA LEU A 125 -15.92 -16.34 3.52
C LEU A 125 -14.67 -17.02 2.92
N LEU A 126 -14.03 -17.92 3.66
CA LEU A 126 -12.87 -18.68 3.18
C LEU A 126 -13.23 -19.60 2.01
N LYS A 127 -14.36 -20.30 2.10
CA LYS A 127 -14.87 -21.15 1.01
C LYS A 127 -15.20 -20.32 -0.25
N LEU A 128 -15.88 -19.20 -0.06
CA LEU A 128 -16.32 -18.32 -1.15
C LEU A 128 -15.15 -17.59 -1.82
N ALA A 129 -14.08 -17.30 -1.09
CA ALA A 129 -12.90 -16.60 -1.63
C ALA A 129 -12.26 -17.29 -2.84
N GLU A 130 -12.49 -18.59 -3.03
CA GLU A 130 -12.01 -19.35 -4.18
C GLU A 130 -12.77 -19.01 -5.48
N LYS A 131 -13.99 -18.48 -5.40
CA LYS A 131 -14.85 -18.19 -6.56
C LYS A 131 -14.66 -16.78 -7.09
N ASP A 132 -14.76 -16.59 -8.40
CA ASP A 132 -14.51 -15.29 -9.05
C ASP A 132 -15.73 -14.37 -9.08
N ASN A 133 -16.93 -14.94 -9.13
CA ASN A 133 -18.19 -14.22 -9.15
C ASN A 133 -18.55 -13.54 -7.81
N VAL A 134 -17.75 -13.76 -6.76
CA VAL A 134 -17.91 -13.15 -5.42
C VAL A 134 -16.76 -12.19 -5.06
N ASN A 135 -15.87 -11.90 -6.02
CA ASN A 135 -14.70 -11.05 -5.79
C ASN A 135 -15.07 -9.65 -5.25
N TRP A 136 -16.25 -9.13 -5.60
CA TRP A 136 -16.76 -7.87 -5.07
C TRP A 136 -17.05 -7.94 -3.56
N ASP A 137 -17.77 -8.97 -3.13
CA ASP A 137 -18.12 -9.19 -1.72
C ASP A 137 -16.87 -9.40 -0.86
N ILE A 138 -15.92 -10.19 -1.35
CA ILE A 138 -14.63 -10.42 -0.66
C ILE A 138 -13.82 -9.12 -0.58
N ALA A 139 -13.78 -8.33 -1.65
CA ALA A 139 -13.15 -7.01 -1.63
C ALA A 139 -13.82 -6.07 -0.62
N TYR A 140 -15.15 -6.13 -0.48
CA TYR A 140 -15.87 -5.35 0.52
C TYR A 140 -15.50 -5.76 1.95
N VAL A 141 -15.32 -7.07 2.23
CA VAL A 141 -14.83 -7.55 3.53
C VAL A 141 -13.46 -6.96 3.85
N PHE A 142 -12.51 -6.98 2.90
CA PHE A 142 -11.20 -6.35 3.10
C PHE A 142 -11.29 -4.84 3.31
N ALA A 143 -12.15 -4.14 2.57
CA ALA A 143 -12.21 -2.68 2.63
C ALA A 143 -12.97 -2.14 3.85
N ASP A 144 -13.99 -2.85 4.33
CA ASP A 144 -14.90 -2.34 5.37
C ASP A 144 -14.87 -3.14 6.68
N LYS A 145 -14.54 -4.43 6.63
CA LYS A 145 -14.60 -5.35 7.76
C LYS A 145 -13.23 -5.86 8.22
N PHE A 146 -12.13 -5.32 7.70
CA PHE A 146 -10.76 -5.77 8.00
C PHE A 146 -10.51 -6.02 9.50
N ASN A 147 -10.85 -5.04 10.34
CA ASN A 147 -10.61 -5.10 11.79
C ASN A 147 -11.63 -5.95 12.56
N LYS A 148 -12.63 -6.55 11.89
CA LYS A 148 -13.65 -7.40 12.51
C LYS A 148 -13.37 -8.88 12.36
N LEU A 149 -12.41 -9.27 11.53
CA LEU A 149 -12.03 -10.66 11.34
C LEU A 149 -10.77 -10.97 12.17
N PRO A 150 -10.68 -12.16 12.76
CA PRO A 150 -9.44 -12.66 13.36
C PRO A 150 -8.28 -12.67 12.34
N GLU A 151 -7.05 -12.45 12.82
CA GLU A 151 -5.85 -12.33 11.99
C GLU A 151 -5.60 -13.59 11.13
N ASN A 152 -5.81 -14.78 11.68
CA ASN A 152 -5.66 -16.05 10.95
C ASN A 152 -6.62 -16.15 9.75
N VAL A 153 -7.89 -15.76 9.92
CA VAL A 153 -8.89 -15.75 8.85
C VAL A 153 -8.52 -14.72 7.79
N MET A 154 -8.06 -13.54 8.21
CA MET A 154 -7.61 -12.49 7.30
C MET A 154 -6.43 -12.95 6.44
N ASN A 155 -5.41 -13.55 7.06
CA ASN A 155 -4.23 -14.06 6.37
C ASN A 155 -4.61 -15.15 5.36
N GLU A 156 -5.51 -16.06 5.72
CA GLU A 156 -5.97 -17.09 4.79
C GLU A 156 -6.78 -16.52 3.62
N LEU A 157 -7.65 -15.53 3.86
CA LEU A 157 -8.35 -14.80 2.79
C LEU A 157 -7.37 -14.11 1.84
N LEU A 158 -6.33 -13.46 2.38
CA LEU A 158 -5.29 -12.82 1.57
C LEU A 158 -4.55 -13.86 0.70
N LEU A 159 -4.23 -15.03 1.24
CA LEU A 159 -3.59 -16.11 0.48
C LEU A 159 -4.51 -16.63 -0.64
N LYS A 160 -5.78 -16.91 -0.35
CA LYS A 160 -6.76 -17.39 -1.35
C LYS A 160 -7.02 -16.38 -2.47
N THR A 161 -6.91 -15.08 -2.18
CA THR A 161 -7.15 -14.01 -3.15
C THR A 161 -5.88 -13.39 -3.73
N ALA A 162 -4.70 -13.90 -3.39
CA ALA A 162 -3.41 -13.30 -3.75
C ALA A 162 -3.25 -13.07 -5.26
N ASN A 163 -3.74 -14.00 -6.08
CA ASN A 163 -3.64 -13.92 -7.54
C ASN A 163 -4.83 -13.21 -8.21
N LYS A 164 -5.84 -12.78 -7.43
CA LYS A 164 -7.06 -12.18 -7.95
C LYS A 164 -6.92 -10.66 -8.02
N HIS A 165 -6.24 -10.17 -9.06
CA HIS A 165 -6.00 -8.73 -9.26
C HIS A 165 -7.29 -7.88 -9.17
N ILE A 166 -8.42 -8.41 -9.63
CA ILE A 166 -9.72 -7.74 -9.57
C ILE A 166 -10.19 -7.45 -8.13
N VAL A 167 -9.89 -8.34 -7.17
CA VAL A 167 -10.18 -8.12 -5.74
C VAL A 167 -9.41 -6.90 -5.24
N SER A 168 -8.11 -6.81 -5.55
CA SER A 168 -7.27 -5.66 -5.19
C SER A 168 -7.79 -4.35 -5.77
N LEU A 169 -8.22 -4.36 -7.04
CA LEU A 169 -8.84 -3.19 -7.67
C LEU A 169 -10.12 -2.74 -6.96
N TYR A 170 -10.98 -3.70 -6.60
CA TYR A 170 -12.22 -3.40 -5.86
C TYR A 170 -11.94 -2.91 -4.45
N VAL A 171 -10.99 -3.49 -3.71
CA VAL A 171 -10.58 -2.98 -2.39
C VAL A 171 -10.15 -1.53 -2.51
N ARG A 172 -9.28 -1.22 -3.48
CA ARG A 172 -8.80 0.14 -3.74
C ARG A 172 -9.94 1.10 -4.08
N TRP A 173 -10.90 0.67 -4.91
CA TRP A 173 -12.05 1.48 -5.28
C TRP A 173 -12.97 1.76 -4.08
N ILE A 174 -13.31 0.74 -3.29
CA ILE A 174 -14.21 0.85 -2.13
C ILE A 174 -13.57 1.73 -1.05
N SER A 175 -12.31 1.46 -0.69
CA SER A 175 -11.56 2.29 0.27
C SER A 175 -11.41 3.72 -0.24
N GLY A 176 -11.19 3.90 -1.55
CA GLY A 176 -11.10 5.22 -2.17
C GLY A 176 -12.38 6.03 -2.11
N PHE A 177 -13.51 5.39 -2.44
CA PHE A 177 -14.83 6.02 -2.36
C PHE A 177 -15.17 6.42 -0.91
N LYS A 178 -14.96 5.52 0.05
CA LYS A 178 -15.23 5.77 1.47
C LYS A 178 -14.38 6.89 2.06
N ASN A 179 -13.10 6.93 1.69
CA ASN A 179 -12.14 7.89 2.22
C ASN A 179 -12.02 9.16 1.36
N MET A 180 -12.91 9.36 0.38
CA MET A 180 -12.85 10.50 -0.53
C MET A 180 -12.99 11.86 0.19
N GLY A 181 -13.70 11.87 1.33
CA GLY A 181 -13.77 13.03 2.23
C GLY A 181 -12.52 13.23 3.10
N ASP A 182 -11.72 12.18 3.30
CA ASP A 182 -10.54 12.24 4.15
C ASP A 182 -9.38 12.93 3.42
N SER A 183 -8.97 14.09 3.95
CA SER A 183 -7.82 14.85 3.47
C SER A 183 -6.51 14.04 3.51
N THR A 184 -6.36 13.14 4.48
CA THR A 184 -5.19 12.26 4.61
C THR A 184 -5.13 11.27 3.46
N TYR A 185 -6.24 10.58 3.18
CA TYR A 185 -6.32 9.65 2.07
C TYR A 185 -6.06 10.32 0.72
N ARG A 186 -6.69 11.49 0.46
CA ARG A 186 -6.48 12.24 -0.79
C ARG A 186 -5.01 12.64 -0.99
N ASN A 187 -4.35 13.06 0.10
CA ASN A 187 -2.94 13.39 0.07
C ASN A 187 -2.08 12.16 -0.26
N LEU A 188 -2.25 11.05 0.46
CA LEU A 188 -1.50 9.80 0.22
C LEU A 188 -1.75 9.22 -1.17
N SER A 189 -2.99 9.25 -1.66
CA SER A 189 -3.36 8.77 -2.99
C SER A 189 -2.66 9.55 -4.11
N SER A 190 -2.36 10.84 -3.88
CA SER A 190 -1.61 11.66 -4.83
C SER A 190 -0.10 11.51 -4.64
N ALA A 191 0.34 11.36 -3.38
CA ALA A 191 1.75 11.41 -3.02
C ALA A 191 2.50 10.09 -3.27
N LEU A 192 1.91 8.94 -2.97
CA LEU A 192 2.60 7.66 -3.12
C LEU A 192 2.95 7.33 -4.57
N PRO A 193 2.06 7.55 -5.57
CA PRO A 193 2.44 7.40 -6.97
C PRO A 193 3.53 8.40 -7.42
N GLU A 194 3.48 9.64 -6.94
CA GLU A 194 4.51 10.63 -7.24
C GLU A 194 5.86 10.27 -6.61
N LEU A 195 5.85 9.69 -5.41
CA LEU A 195 7.03 9.18 -4.73
C LEU A 195 7.65 8.02 -5.51
N ASP A 196 6.84 7.07 -5.96
CA ASP A 196 7.27 5.96 -6.80
C ASP A 196 7.88 6.44 -8.13
N ARG A 197 7.22 7.41 -8.80
CA ARG A 197 7.73 8.05 -10.01
C ARG A 197 9.08 8.72 -9.77
N MET A 198 9.24 9.46 -8.67
CA MET A 198 10.50 10.11 -8.31
C MET A 198 11.62 9.11 -7.96
N CYS A 199 11.31 8.05 -7.21
CA CYS A 199 12.25 6.98 -6.91
C CYS A 199 12.75 6.28 -8.18
N SER A 200 11.84 6.03 -9.13
CA SER A 200 12.15 5.44 -10.44
C SER A 200 13.07 6.35 -11.25
N LEU A 201 12.77 7.66 -11.34
CA LEU A 201 13.63 8.64 -12.02
C LEU A 201 15.04 8.80 -11.43
N LEU A 202 15.20 8.42 -10.16
CA LEU A 202 16.47 8.47 -9.42
C LEU A 202 17.13 7.09 -9.31
N GLU A 203 16.57 6.05 -9.93
CA GLU A 203 17.10 4.67 -9.94
C GLU A 203 17.32 4.11 -8.53
N LEU A 204 16.40 4.42 -7.62
CA LEU A 204 16.41 3.94 -6.24
C LEU A 204 15.79 2.54 -6.18
N GLY A 205 16.36 1.65 -5.36
CA GLY A 205 15.85 0.29 -5.18
C GLY A 205 14.62 0.23 -4.28
N GLU A 206 13.91 -0.90 -4.30
CA GLU A 206 12.63 -1.06 -3.60
C GLU A 206 12.75 -0.80 -2.08
N THR A 207 13.82 -1.26 -1.44
CA THR A 207 14.06 -1.01 0.00
C THR A 207 14.09 0.49 0.34
N ILE A 208 14.75 1.31 -0.49
CA ILE A 208 14.81 2.77 -0.27
C ILE A 208 13.44 3.39 -0.49
N LYS A 209 12.69 2.91 -1.48
CA LYS A 209 11.34 3.37 -1.79
C LYS A 209 10.36 3.05 -0.67
N GLU A 210 10.43 1.85 -0.09
CA GLU A 210 9.64 1.45 1.08
C GLU A 210 9.93 2.34 2.29
N ASP A 211 11.21 2.61 2.57
CA ASP A 211 11.60 3.54 3.64
C ASP A 211 11.07 4.96 3.41
N CYS A 212 11.13 5.45 2.17
CA CYS A 212 10.57 6.74 1.80
C CYS A 212 9.05 6.77 2.00
N ALA A 213 8.34 5.72 1.55
CA ALA A 213 6.89 5.61 1.69
C ALA A 213 6.47 5.53 3.17
N ARG A 214 7.22 4.78 3.99
CA ARG A 214 7.01 4.69 5.44
C ARG A 214 7.16 6.05 6.11
N LEU A 215 8.22 6.80 5.82
CA LEU A 215 8.41 8.15 6.37
C LEU A 215 7.34 9.13 5.88
N TYR A 216 6.90 9.02 4.62
CA TYR A 216 5.83 9.88 4.10
C TYR A 216 4.52 9.65 4.85
N ARG A 217 4.13 8.38 5.07
CA ARG A 217 2.93 8.04 5.86
C ARG A 217 3.00 8.64 7.27
N GLN A 218 4.14 8.47 7.96
CA GLN A 218 4.37 9.08 9.27
C GLN A 218 4.26 10.62 9.25
N ALA A 219 4.70 11.26 8.17
CA ALA A 219 4.61 12.71 8.02
C ALA A 219 3.16 13.19 7.81
N VAL A 220 2.33 12.40 7.13
CA VAL A 220 0.89 12.65 6.97
C VAL A 220 0.14 12.40 8.26
N ASP A 221 0.47 11.36 9.02
CA ASP A 221 -0.14 11.06 10.33
C ASP A 221 0.07 12.21 11.31
N LYS A 222 1.24 12.86 11.27
CA LYS A 222 1.55 14.08 12.04
C LYS A 222 0.89 15.36 11.48
N ARG A 223 0.05 15.25 10.45
CA ARG A 223 -0.75 16.32 9.80
C ARG A 223 0.00 17.52 9.23
N PHE A 224 1.34 17.53 9.21
CA PHE A 224 2.11 18.66 8.68
C PHE A 224 2.45 18.50 7.19
N ALA A 225 2.62 17.27 6.69
CA ALA A 225 2.90 17.02 5.27
C ALA A 225 1.77 17.54 4.36
N ILE A 226 0.53 17.57 4.86
CA ILE A 226 -0.66 18.06 4.15
C ILE A 226 -0.54 19.53 3.75
N ARG A 227 0.22 20.34 4.51
CA ARG A 227 0.39 21.78 4.26
C ARG A 227 1.61 22.12 3.40
N ILE A 228 2.36 21.11 3.00
CA ILE A 228 3.59 21.25 2.21
C ILE A 228 3.32 20.67 0.82
N SER A 229 3.95 21.25 -0.20
CA SER A 229 3.93 20.67 -1.55
C SER A 229 4.37 19.21 -1.51
N ILE A 230 3.56 18.33 -2.11
CA ILE A 230 3.80 16.88 -2.14
C ILE A 230 5.20 16.59 -2.68
N LYS A 231 5.57 17.18 -3.82
CA LYS A 231 6.88 16.99 -4.47
C LYS A 231 8.03 17.46 -3.58
N SER A 232 7.84 18.59 -2.88
CA SER A 232 8.86 19.16 -2.00
C SER A 232 9.09 18.30 -0.75
N MET A 233 8.03 17.70 -0.21
CA MET A 233 8.11 16.73 0.88
C MET A 233 8.78 15.43 0.42
N ILE A 234 8.39 14.90 -0.74
CA ILE A 234 9.02 13.69 -1.32
C ILE A 234 10.52 13.91 -1.53
N GLY A 235 10.91 15.04 -2.13
CA GLY A 235 12.32 15.37 -2.31
C GLY A 235 13.10 15.46 -1.00
N ALA A 236 12.48 16.00 0.06
CA ALA A 236 13.08 16.06 1.38
C ALA A 236 13.28 14.68 2.01
N ILE A 237 12.28 13.80 1.90
CA ILE A 237 12.34 12.42 2.40
C ILE A 237 13.38 11.61 1.65
N ILE A 238 13.39 11.67 0.31
CA ILE A 238 14.40 10.98 -0.50
C ILE A 238 15.80 11.45 -0.13
N HIS A 239 16.00 12.76 0.01
CA HIS A 239 17.29 13.29 0.46
C HIS A 239 17.67 12.75 1.84
N TYR A 240 16.73 12.70 2.78
CA TYR A 240 16.98 12.17 4.13
C TYR A 240 17.38 10.69 4.10
N VAL A 241 16.59 9.84 3.45
CA VAL A 241 16.81 8.39 3.42
C VAL A 241 18.12 8.04 2.72
N THR A 242 18.39 8.66 1.56
CA THR A 242 19.56 8.31 0.75
C THR A 242 20.89 8.83 1.32
N ARG A 243 20.86 9.81 2.24
CA ARG A 243 22.05 10.56 2.69
C ARG A 243 23.11 9.73 3.43
N SER A 244 22.72 8.65 4.08
CA SER A 244 23.64 7.70 4.73
C SER A 244 23.81 6.38 3.95
N THR A 245 23.16 6.24 2.81
CA THR A 245 23.25 5.03 1.97
C THR A 245 24.38 5.15 0.96
N ASP A 246 24.67 4.08 0.22
CA ASP A 246 25.61 4.11 -0.90
C ASP A 246 25.01 4.77 -2.16
N LYS A 247 23.67 4.89 -2.24
CA LYS A 247 22.95 5.55 -3.33
C LYS A 247 22.58 7.00 -2.96
N VAL A 248 23.57 7.78 -2.55
CA VAL A 248 23.35 9.18 -2.15
C VAL A 248 22.72 9.98 -3.30
N ARG A 249 21.74 10.84 -2.98
CA ARG A 249 21.15 11.82 -3.91
C ARG A 249 21.28 13.23 -3.36
N SER A 250 21.92 14.10 -4.15
CA SER A 250 22.11 15.50 -3.75
C SER A 250 20.80 16.29 -3.90
N LEU A 251 20.67 17.41 -3.19
CA LEU A 251 19.47 18.26 -3.32
C LEU A 251 19.33 18.82 -4.73
N GLU A 252 20.44 19.04 -5.43
CA GLU A 252 20.48 19.53 -6.81
C GLU A 252 19.95 18.49 -7.79
N GLU A 253 20.37 17.24 -7.64
CA GLU A 253 19.88 16.14 -8.46
C GLU A 253 18.38 15.89 -8.26
N ILE A 254 17.92 15.94 -7.01
CA ILE A 254 16.50 15.82 -6.69
C ILE A 254 15.72 17.01 -7.25
N ALA A 255 16.25 18.23 -7.15
CA ALA A 255 15.63 19.43 -7.73
C ALA A 255 15.46 19.31 -9.25
N GLU A 256 16.51 18.86 -9.95
CA GLU A 256 16.51 18.65 -11.39
C GLU A 256 15.43 17.65 -11.83
N LYS A 257 15.32 16.50 -11.15
CA LYS A 257 14.34 15.45 -11.51
C LYS A 257 12.90 15.75 -11.07
N SER A 258 12.73 16.51 -9.97
CA SER A 258 11.41 16.85 -9.42
C SER A 258 10.77 18.07 -10.09
N GLY A 259 11.58 18.96 -10.70
CA GLY A 259 11.14 20.28 -11.17
C GLY A 259 10.89 21.27 -10.04
N ILE A 260 11.30 20.95 -8.80
CA ILE A 260 11.16 21.81 -7.62
C ILE A 260 12.51 22.44 -7.28
N SER A 261 12.49 23.69 -6.84
CA SER A 261 13.72 24.39 -6.46
C SER A 261 14.44 23.72 -5.27
N LYS A 262 15.77 23.70 -5.32
CA LYS A 262 16.63 23.25 -4.19
C LYS A 262 16.26 23.93 -2.87
N ALA A 263 15.95 25.23 -2.92
CA ALA A 263 15.60 26.01 -1.73
C ALA A 263 14.29 25.54 -1.08
N GLU A 264 13.30 25.14 -1.89
CA GLU A 264 12.03 24.61 -1.39
C GLU A 264 12.17 23.20 -0.80
N ILE A 265 12.94 22.32 -1.45
CA ILE A 265 13.26 21.00 -0.90
C ILE A 265 14.02 21.16 0.43
N GLY A 266 14.99 22.07 0.48
CA GLY A 266 15.76 22.36 1.69
C GLY A 266 14.91 22.91 2.85
N ARG A 267 13.93 23.78 2.56
CA ARG A 267 12.94 24.25 3.56
C ARG A 267 12.09 23.08 4.08
N SER A 268 11.59 22.26 3.15
CA SER A 268 10.78 21.08 3.49
C SER A 268 11.56 20.07 4.33
N TYR A 269 12.84 19.85 4.02
CA TYR A 269 13.74 19.00 4.81
C TYR A 269 13.92 19.52 6.23
N LYS A 270 14.22 20.81 6.41
CA LYS A 270 14.37 21.40 7.75
C LYS A 270 13.07 21.30 8.56
N ASN A 271 11.93 21.56 7.91
CA ASN A 271 10.62 21.45 8.54
C ASN A 271 10.32 20.00 8.93
N MET A 272 10.56 19.05 8.03
CA MET A 272 10.39 17.62 8.30
C MET A 272 11.23 17.15 9.49
N ILE A 273 12.52 17.49 9.53
CA ILE A 273 13.42 17.15 10.65
C ILE A 273 12.85 17.64 11.98
N ARG A 274 12.38 18.89 12.03
CA ARG A 274 11.79 19.50 13.23
C ARG A 274 10.46 18.86 13.61
N SER A 275 9.51 18.78 12.68
CA SER A 275 8.15 18.27 12.93
C SER A 275 8.13 16.78 13.27
N MET A 276 9.06 16.01 12.70
CA MET A 276 9.15 14.57 12.97
C MET A 276 10.07 14.23 14.14
N ASN A 277 10.81 15.21 14.69
CA ASN A 277 11.87 15.01 15.68
C ASN A 277 12.94 14.00 15.21
N LEU A 278 13.35 14.12 13.94
CA LEU A 278 14.34 13.24 13.35
C LEU A 278 15.75 13.77 13.61
N ARG A 279 16.71 12.87 13.81
CA ARG A 279 18.12 13.22 13.77
C ARG A 279 18.60 13.23 12.32
N PRO A 280 19.28 14.30 11.85
CA PRO A 280 19.90 14.29 10.53
C PRO A 280 20.91 13.13 10.43
N PRO A 281 20.85 12.30 9.37
CA PRO A 281 21.77 11.20 9.21
C PRO A 281 23.18 11.72 8.93
N LYS A 282 24.18 10.93 9.34
CA LYS A 282 25.58 11.19 9.00
C LYS A 282 25.71 11.20 7.48
N THR A 283 26.43 12.18 6.97
CA THR A 283 26.58 12.33 5.51
C THR A 283 27.64 11.36 5.00
N ASN A 284 27.26 10.48 4.09
CA ASN A 284 28.20 9.57 3.43
C ASN A 284 29.02 10.32 2.37
N ILE A 285 30.16 10.86 2.76
CA ILE A 285 31.06 11.60 1.84
C ILE A 285 31.59 10.67 0.74
N ASP A 286 31.93 9.43 1.07
CA ASP A 286 32.41 8.44 0.10
C ASP A 286 31.36 8.18 -0.99
N GLY A 287 30.07 8.15 -0.63
CA GLY A 287 28.95 8.04 -1.58
C GLY A 287 28.82 9.25 -2.51
N TYR A 288 29.02 10.47 -2.02
CA TYR A 288 29.06 11.67 -2.88
C TYR A 288 30.24 11.63 -3.87
N ILE A 289 31.39 11.15 -3.42
CA ILE A 289 32.57 11.01 -4.26
C ILE A 289 32.32 9.97 -5.35
N ALA A 290 31.79 8.80 -4.99
CA ALA A 290 31.44 7.76 -5.96
C ALA A 290 30.43 8.27 -7.01
N LEU A 291 29.39 9.01 -6.56
CA LEU A 291 28.39 9.62 -7.43
C LEU A 291 29.03 10.56 -8.46
N TYR A 292 29.86 11.50 -8.02
CA TYR A 292 30.45 12.48 -8.92
C TYR A 292 31.57 11.91 -9.78
N ALA A 293 32.39 11.00 -9.22
CA ALA A 293 33.42 10.29 -9.98
C ALA A 293 32.80 9.50 -11.15
N SER A 294 31.67 8.84 -10.91
CA SER A 294 30.91 8.15 -11.96
C SER A 294 30.35 9.11 -13.00
N LYS A 295 29.78 10.26 -12.59
CA LYS A 295 29.25 11.26 -13.52
C LYS A 295 30.32 11.95 -14.36
N LEU A 296 31.51 12.14 -13.80
CA LEU A 296 32.66 12.75 -14.48
C LEU A 296 33.43 11.75 -15.36
N GLY A 297 33.21 10.45 -15.18
CA GLY A 297 33.86 9.42 -16.00
C GLY A 297 35.38 9.31 -15.77
N ILE A 298 35.86 9.60 -14.56
CA ILE A 298 37.31 9.63 -14.25
C ILE A 298 37.97 8.25 -14.45
N SER A 299 39.25 8.26 -14.85
CA SER A 299 40.01 7.03 -15.09
C SER A 299 40.20 6.18 -13.84
N ASN A 300 40.54 4.90 -14.02
CA ASN A 300 40.87 4.01 -12.89
C ASN A 300 42.14 4.48 -12.15
N ALA A 301 43.09 5.10 -12.85
CA ALA A 301 44.28 5.69 -12.23
C ALA A 301 43.90 6.85 -11.30
N ALA A 302 43.02 7.75 -11.74
CA ALA A 302 42.47 8.81 -10.90
C ALA A 302 41.65 8.29 -9.71
N LYS A 303 40.92 7.19 -9.87
CA LYS A 303 40.21 6.54 -8.75
C LYS A 303 41.16 5.98 -7.70
N GLU A 304 42.29 5.40 -8.09
CA GLU A 304 43.30 4.90 -7.15
C GLU A 304 43.99 6.06 -6.39
N GLU A 305 44.34 7.14 -7.08
CA GLU A 305 44.89 8.33 -6.39
C GLU A 305 43.86 9.00 -5.47
N LEU A 306 42.60 9.05 -5.89
CA LEU A 306 41.49 9.52 -5.06
C LEU A 306 41.36 8.70 -3.77
N LYS A 307 41.53 7.37 -3.82
CA LYS A 307 41.56 6.54 -2.60
C LYS A 307 42.70 6.92 -1.66
N ARG A 308 43.89 7.23 -2.19
CA ARG A 308 45.04 7.68 -1.38
C ARG A 308 44.76 9.02 -0.71
N ILE A 309 44.26 9.99 -1.47
CA ILE A 309 43.81 11.30 -0.99
C ILE A 309 42.79 11.13 0.14
N LEU A 310 41.78 10.27 -0.04
CA LEU A 310 40.74 10.06 0.98
C LEU A 310 41.25 9.36 2.24
N LYS A 311 42.28 8.51 2.12
CA LYS A 311 42.95 7.91 3.28
C LYS A 311 43.66 8.97 4.12
N ALA A 312 44.35 9.92 3.48
CA ALA A 312 44.97 11.06 4.17
C ALA A 312 43.92 11.95 4.84
N VAL A 313 42.87 12.32 4.10
CA VAL A 313 41.74 13.12 4.61
C VAL A 313 41.09 12.48 5.85
N LYS A 314 40.87 11.16 5.84
CA LYS A 314 40.28 10.44 6.97
C LYS A 314 41.18 10.47 8.21
N LYS A 315 42.51 10.52 8.04
CA LYS A 315 43.47 10.63 9.14
C LYS A 315 43.55 12.05 9.70
N THR A 316 43.50 13.08 8.84
CA THR A 316 43.61 14.48 9.27
C THR A 316 42.29 15.06 9.75
N GLY A 317 41.15 14.47 9.35
CA GLY A 317 39.82 14.92 9.76
C GLY A 317 39.36 16.21 9.07
N ILE A 318 40.07 16.66 8.02
CA ILE A 318 39.83 17.91 7.29
C ILE A 318 38.44 18.00 6.64
N ASN A 319 37.75 16.87 6.46
CA ASN A 319 36.40 16.80 5.90
C ASN A 319 35.29 17.23 6.88
N SER A 320 35.59 17.36 8.17
CA SER A 320 34.60 17.68 9.21
C SER A 320 34.03 19.09 9.06
N GLY A 321 32.71 19.23 9.15
CA GLY A 321 32.02 20.53 9.08
C GLY A 321 31.92 21.15 7.66
N LYS A 322 32.43 20.47 6.63
CA LYS A 322 32.44 20.98 5.25
C LYS A 322 31.28 20.43 4.44
N GLY A 323 30.82 21.24 3.47
CA GLY A 323 29.77 20.82 2.54
C GLY A 323 30.23 19.64 1.67
N PRO A 324 29.48 18.52 1.63
CA PRO A 324 29.93 17.25 1.02
C PRO A 324 30.19 17.39 -0.48
N SER A 325 29.35 18.15 -1.20
CA SER A 325 29.49 18.31 -2.65
C SER A 325 30.78 19.04 -3.03
N GLY A 326 31.04 20.20 -2.42
CA GLY A 326 32.25 20.97 -2.70
C GLY A 326 33.53 20.21 -2.34
N PHE A 327 33.50 19.48 -1.21
CA PHE A 327 34.61 18.61 -0.80
C PHE A 327 34.87 17.49 -1.81
N ALA A 328 33.82 16.76 -2.20
CA ALA A 328 33.93 15.66 -3.16
C ALA A 328 34.45 16.14 -4.53
N GLY A 329 33.95 17.27 -5.02
CA GLY A 329 34.43 17.87 -6.27
C GLY A 329 35.90 18.27 -6.22
N ALA A 330 36.34 18.86 -5.10
CA ALA A 330 37.73 19.26 -4.92
C ALA A 330 38.68 18.06 -4.81
N ALA A 331 38.28 17.01 -4.08
CA ALA A 331 39.07 15.78 -3.97
C ALA A 331 39.23 15.09 -5.34
N ILE A 332 38.17 15.03 -6.15
CA ILE A 332 38.23 14.48 -7.51
C ILE A 332 39.15 15.32 -8.39
N PHE A 333 39.03 16.65 -8.33
CA PHE A 333 39.90 17.55 -9.11
C PHE A 333 41.38 17.33 -8.80
N LEU A 334 41.74 17.26 -7.51
CA LEU A 334 43.11 17.03 -7.08
C LEU A 334 43.64 15.66 -7.56
N ALA A 335 42.81 14.62 -7.49
CA ALA A 335 43.18 13.29 -7.99
C ALA A 335 43.48 13.31 -9.50
N CYS A 336 42.63 13.96 -10.31
CA CYS A 336 42.86 14.09 -11.74
C CYS A 336 44.13 14.90 -12.04
N GLU A 337 44.36 15.99 -11.29
CA GLU A 337 45.54 16.85 -11.47
C GLU A 337 46.84 16.10 -11.18
N ARG A 338 46.90 15.32 -10.10
CA ARG A 338 48.10 14.52 -9.73
C ARG A 338 48.45 13.45 -10.76
N ILE A 339 47.45 12.89 -11.44
CA ILE A 339 47.64 11.89 -12.50
C ILE A 339 47.95 12.55 -13.86
N GLY A 340 47.78 13.86 -13.98
CA GLY A 340 47.87 14.57 -15.27
C GLY A 340 46.67 14.31 -16.18
N GLU A 341 45.53 13.85 -15.64
CA GLU A 341 44.29 13.64 -16.38
C GLU A 341 43.61 14.99 -16.67
N LYS A 342 43.21 15.22 -17.92
CA LYS A 342 42.52 16.46 -18.32
C LYS A 342 41.14 16.53 -17.68
N CYS A 343 41.01 17.25 -16.57
CA CYS A 343 39.74 17.54 -15.92
C CYS A 343 39.59 19.05 -15.71
N LYS A 344 38.58 19.69 -16.32
CA LYS A 344 38.42 21.14 -16.19
C LYS A 344 37.62 21.48 -14.94
N LYS A 345 38.07 22.49 -14.16
CA LYS A 345 37.31 23.03 -13.01
C LYS A 345 35.86 23.38 -13.38
N LYS A 346 35.63 23.89 -14.60
CA LYS A 346 34.28 24.21 -15.12
C LYS A 346 33.37 22.98 -15.23
N GLU A 347 33.89 21.84 -15.68
CA GLU A 347 33.12 20.59 -15.83
C GLU A 347 32.73 20.03 -14.45
N ILE A 348 33.68 20.02 -13.50
CA ILE A 348 33.40 19.62 -12.12
C ILE A 348 32.32 20.51 -11.49
N ILE A 349 32.42 21.83 -11.67
CA ILE A 349 31.44 22.77 -11.14
C ILE A 349 30.03 22.50 -11.71
N GLN A 350 29.93 22.16 -13.00
CA GLN A 350 28.66 21.85 -13.63
C GLN A 350 28.04 20.55 -13.11
N VAL A 351 28.85 19.53 -12.78
CA VAL A 351 28.38 18.24 -12.25
C VAL A 351 28.06 18.32 -10.76
N VAL A 352 28.96 18.93 -9.98
CA VAL A 352 28.84 19.05 -8.52
C VAL A 352 27.85 20.15 -8.12
N LYS A 353 27.56 21.08 -9.05
CA LYS A 353 26.65 22.23 -8.86
C LYS A 353 27.08 23.11 -7.67
N THR A 354 28.38 23.39 -7.59
CA THR A 354 28.98 24.29 -6.59
C THR A 354 29.44 25.61 -7.23
N THR A 355 30.06 26.51 -6.47
CA THR A 355 30.62 27.76 -7.00
C THR A 355 32.12 27.62 -7.26
N HIS A 356 32.68 28.43 -8.17
CA HIS A 356 34.12 28.50 -8.39
C HIS A 356 34.90 28.77 -7.10
N ALA A 357 34.44 29.73 -6.29
CA ALA A 357 35.09 30.08 -5.03
C ALA A 357 35.07 28.90 -4.03
N THR A 358 33.94 28.20 -3.92
CA THR A 358 33.83 27.02 -3.03
C THR A 358 34.74 25.89 -3.50
N LEU A 359 34.77 25.58 -4.80
CA LEU A 359 35.63 24.52 -5.31
C LEU A 359 37.11 24.85 -5.08
N HIS A 360 37.53 26.09 -5.39
CA HIS A 360 38.91 26.51 -5.22
C HIS A 360 39.35 26.49 -3.76
N LEU A 361 38.55 27.06 -2.85
CA LEU A 361 38.85 27.03 -1.41
C LEU A 361 39.05 25.60 -0.90
N ARG A 362 38.16 24.68 -1.27
CA ARG A 362 38.27 23.27 -0.82
C ARG A 362 39.44 22.55 -1.47
N TYR A 363 39.79 22.89 -2.70
CA TYR A 363 40.96 22.34 -3.37
C TYR A 363 42.26 22.75 -2.66
N GLU A 364 42.47 24.04 -2.39
CA GLU A 364 43.68 24.53 -1.69
C GLU A 364 43.80 23.90 -0.31
N GLU A 365 42.70 23.84 0.45
CA GLU A 365 42.67 23.20 1.77
C GLU A 365 43.08 21.71 1.70
N ILE A 366 42.53 20.95 0.75
CA ILE A 366 42.84 19.52 0.61
C ILE A 366 44.29 19.35 0.15
N LYS A 367 44.76 20.17 -0.79
CA LYS A 367 46.12 20.09 -1.34
C LYS A 367 47.18 20.32 -0.27
N ASN A 368 47.09 21.45 0.45
CA ASN A 368 48.06 21.81 1.48
C ASN A 368 48.12 20.74 2.59
N GLU A 369 46.97 20.21 3.00
CA GLU A 369 46.92 19.19 4.04
C GLU A 369 47.58 17.86 3.61
N ILE A 370 47.45 17.50 2.33
CA ILE A 370 48.03 16.26 1.81
C ILE A 370 49.53 16.42 1.60
N GLU A 371 50.00 17.58 1.13
CA GLU A 371 51.43 17.89 1.05
C GLU A 371 52.08 17.80 2.44
N ASN A 372 51.48 18.43 3.46
CA ASN A 372 51.94 18.31 4.85
C ASN A 372 51.95 16.86 5.38
N PHE A 373 50.93 16.07 5.01
CA PHE A 373 50.82 14.67 5.41
C PHE A 373 51.88 13.78 4.73
N GLU A 374 52.25 14.08 3.49
CA GLU A 374 53.29 13.37 2.75
C GLU A 374 54.70 13.69 3.31
N GLU A 375 54.97 14.96 3.62
CA GLU A 375 56.22 15.40 4.25
C GLU A 375 56.44 14.73 5.63
N THR A 376 55.43 14.75 6.50
CA THR A 376 55.54 14.14 7.84
C THR A 376 55.66 12.62 7.84
N ASN A 377 55.21 11.93 6.79
CA ASN A 377 55.42 10.48 6.66
C ASN A 377 56.80 10.14 6.08
N ASN A 378 57.34 10.97 5.18
CA ASN A 378 58.70 10.79 4.67
C ASN A 378 59.74 10.95 5.78
N GLU A 379 59.56 11.93 6.68
CA GLU A 379 60.46 12.12 7.84
C GLU A 379 60.43 10.95 8.85
N LYS A 380 59.29 10.26 8.97
CA LYS A 380 59.13 9.08 9.86
C LYS A 380 59.62 7.77 9.26
N THR A 381 59.88 7.72 7.96
CA THR A 381 60.38 6.52 7.26
C THR A 381 61.92 6.53 7.17
N ILE A 382 62.54 7.70 7.39
CA ILE A 382 64.00 7.92 7.35
C ILE A 382 64.63 7.80 8.76
N LYS A 383 63.82 7.83 9.82
CA LYS A 383 64.20 7.49 11.21
C LYS A 383 63.77 6.07 11.53
#